data_AF-A0A8T0HY22-F1
#
_entry.id   AF-A0A8T0HY22-F1
#
_cell.length_a   1.000
_cell.length_b   1.000
_cell.length_c   1.000
_cell.angle_alpha   90.00
_cell.angle_beta   90.00
_cell.angle_gamma   90.00
#
_symmetry.space_group_name_H-M   'P 1'
#
loop_
_entity.id
_entity.type
_entity.pdbx_description
1 polymer ?
#
loop_
_entity_poly.entity_id
_entity_poly.type
_entity_poly.pdbx_seq_one_letter_code
_entity_poly.pdbx_strand_id
1 'polypeptide(L)'
;MAGVVCPASSSALVRTTVALNQRSLGNSAGAVSVSAGGWSTRNAQPLVSTSCRARPSVVCKALDKDQIAQAKKFQLQATEVLAELLKSKNTQATASKYLDSLTEEFFMVASTYLEMAKKEGNVEVMKNIENVLEIAMAEKGKTLRPEIQLMNALLNETDQYERSKTIKSNSLYLMDAEGYFYELLDRMSTDVENLKDSPKKQKLLTQIKTVSREVKEAGKALRRAK
;
A
#
# COMPACT_ATOMS: atom_id res chain seq x y z
N MET A 1 33.95 37.66 16.88
CA MET A 1 33.58 36.51 17.73
C MET A 1 32.10 36.58 18.04
N ALA A 2 31.44 35.42 18.17
CA ALA A 2 29.99 35.16 18.14
C ALA A 2 29.40 35.22 16.71
N GLY A 3 28.68 34.23 16.20
CA GLY A 3 28.26 32.93 16.71
C GLY A 3 27.21 32.38 15.74
N VAL A 4 27.50 31.25 15.11
CA VAL A 4 26.66 30.54 14.14
C VAL A 4 25.54 29.81 14.88
N VAL A 5 24.28 29.92 14.43
CA VAL A 5 23.28 28.84 14.53
C VAL A 5 22.31 28.92 13.35
N CYS A 6 22.38 27.95 12.45
CA CYS A 6 21.33 27.64 11.47
C CYS A 6 20.31 26.68 12.11
N PRO A 7 19.00 26.81 11.84
CA PRO A 7 18.08 25.70 11.99
C PRO A 7 17.89 24.97 10.65
N ALA A 8 18.18 23.67 10.67
CA ALA A 8 17.92 22.72 9.60
C ALA A 8 16.41 22.54 9.38
N SER A 9 15.94 22.78 8.16
CA SER A 9 14.61 22.37 7.70
C SER A 9 14.63 20.89 7.31
N SER A 10 14.23 20.01 8.23
CA SER A 10 13.94 18.61 7.94
C SER A 10 12.48 18.46 7.50
N SER A 11 12.25 18.40 6.20
CA SER A 11 10.95 18.02 5.62
C SER A 11 10.91 16.50 5.45
N ALA A 12 10.41 15.79 6.46
CA ALA A 12 10.14 14.36 6.37
C ALA A 12 8.68 14.14 5.91
N LEU A 13 8.47 14.07 4.59
CA LEU A 13 7.21 13.62 3.99
C LEU A 13 7.05 12.11 4.24
N VAL A 14 6.17 11.73 5.16
CA VAL A 14 5.79 10.33 5.37
C VAL A 14 4.64 9.98 4.44
N ARG A 15 4.97 9.44 3.26
CA ARG A 15 3.99 8.81 2.36
C ARG A 15 3.52 7.47 2.93
N THR A 16 2.23 7.37 3.20
CA THR A 16 1.56 6.11 3.56
C THR A 16 0.95 5.54 2.29
N THR A 17 1.62 4.57 1.66
CA THR A 17 1.02 3.75 0.60
C THR A 17 0.42 2.50 1.22
N VAL A 18 -0.87 2.26 0.95
CA VAL A 18 -1.58 1.03 1.29
C VAL A 18 -1.11 -0.05 0.33
N ALA A 19 -0.34 -1.02 0.83
CA ALA A 19 0.08 -2.19 0.07
C ALA A 19 -1.02 -3.26 0.15
N LEU A 20 -1.60 -3.58 -1.01
CA LEU A 20 -2.47 -4.74 -1.20
C LEU A 20 -1.66 -6.04 -1.06
N ASN A 21 -2.32 -7.01 -0.45
CA ASN A 21 -1.77 -8.23 0.15
C ASN A 21 -1.14 -9.18 -0.89
N GLN A 22 0.16 -9.48 -0.72
CA GLN A 22 0.74 -10.70 -1.28
C GLN A 22 0.34 -11.91 -0.43
N ARG A 23 -0.37 -12.86 -1.04
CA ARG A 23 -0.57 -14.21 -0.51
C ARG A 23 0.78 -14.94 -0.44
N SER A 24 1.40 -14.92 0.74
CA SER A 24 2.52 -15.81 1.08
C SER A 24 1.98 -17.18 1.47
N LEU A 25 2.17 -18.14 0.57
CA LEU A 25 2.16 -19.57 0.87
C LEU A 25 3.33 -19.86 1.81
N GLY A 26 3.03 -20.51 2.93
CA GLY A 26 4.03 -20.89 3.91
C GLY A 26 5.04 -21.89 3.36
N ASN A 27 6.27 -21.81 3.88
CA ASN A 27 7.14 -22.96 4.01
C ASN A 27 8.05 -22.77 5.22
N SER A 28 7.74 -23.59 6.23
CA SER A 28 8.63 -24.40 7.07
C SER A 28 10.10 -24.01 7.20
N ALA A 29 10.48 -23.87 8.47
CA ALA A 29 11.82 -23.74 9.00
C ALA A 29 12.81 -24.81 8.49
N GLY A 30 14.04 -24.37 8.28
CA GLY A 30 15.20 -25.21 8.07
C GLY A 30 16.46 -24.40 8.37
N ALA A 31 16.80 -24.28 9.65
CA ALA A 31 18.05 -23.70 10.10
C ALA A 31 19.21 -24.59 9.66
N VAL A 32 20.20 -24.02 8.97
CA VAL A 32 21.47 -24.69 8.68
C VAL A 32 22.50 -24.13 9.66
N SER A 33 22.79 -24.91 10.70
CA SER A 33 23.90 -24.68 11.62
C SER A 33 25.19 -25.13 10.96
N VAL A 34 26.20 -24.26 10.97
CA VAL A 34 27.56 -24.57 10.52
C VAL A 34 28.41 -24.74 11.78
N SER A 35 28.61 -25.97 12.23
CA SER A 35 29.56 -26.26 13.32
C SER A 35 30.93 -26.55 12.73
N ALA A 36 31.89 -25.68 13.05
CA ALA A 36 33.32 -25.93 12.91
C ALA A 36 33.79 -26.81 14.08
N GLY A 37 34.59 -27.85 13.80
CA GLY A 37 35.23 -28.62 14.85
C GLY A 37 36.04 -29.81 14.36
N GLY A 38 37.36 -29.74 14.56
CA GLY A 38 38.12 -30.82 15.20
C GLY A 38 38.64 -31.97 14.33
N TRP A 39 39.97 -32.08 14.31
CA TRP A 39 40.75 -33.24 13.84
C TRP A 39 40.51 -34.49 14.69
N SER A 40 40.45 -35.69 14.08
CA SER A 40 41.15 -36.90 14.58
C SER A 40 41.02 -38.10 13.61
N THR A 41 41.89 -39.08 13.85
CA THR A 41 42.47 -40.13 13.01
C THR A 41 41.68 -41.44 12.78
N ARG A 42 42.03 -42.10 11.65
CA ARG A 42 42.17 -43.56 11.36
C ARG A 42 40.92 -44.44 11.13
N ASN A 43 41.00 -45.12 9.97
CA ASN A 43 40.46 -46.44 9.58
C ASN A 43 38.96 -46.74 9.74
N ALA A 44 38.21 -46.72 8.62
CA ALA A 44 37.08 -47.63 8.34
C ALA A 44 36.64 -47.53 6.87
N GLN A 45 36.03 -48.61 6.38
CA GLN A 45 35.74 -49.02 4.99
C GLN A 45 34.82 -48.08 4.16
N PRO A 46 34.79 -48.21 2.82
CA PRO A 46 33.78 -47.57 1.99
C PRO A 46 32.56 -48.50 1.86
N LEU A 47 31.48 -48.19 2.58
CA LEU A 47 30.13 -48.66 2.24
C LEU A 47 29.36 -47.45 1.70
N VAL A 48 29.55 -47.16 0.41
CA VAL A 48 28.76 -46.17 -0.31
C VAL A 48 27.38 -46.78 -0.58
N SER A 49 26.48 -46.63 0.39
CA SER A 49 25.05 -46.85 0.17
C SER A 49 24.48 -45.56 -0.41
N THR A 50 24.47 -45.44 -1.74
CA THR A 50 23.71 -44.39 -2.43
C THR A 50 22.22 -44.70 -2.31
N SER A 51 21.62 -44.29 -1.20
CA SER A 51 20.18 -44.11 -1.10
C SER A 51 19.79 -42.97 -2.03
N CYS A 52 19.22 -43.30 -3.19
CA CYS A 52 18.55 -42.34 -4.05
C CYS A 52 17.31 -41.82 -3.34
N ARG A 53 17.47 -40.80 -2.48
CA ARG A 53 16.35 -39.99 -1.99
C ARG A 53 15.77 -39.28 -3.19
N ALA A 54 14.63 -39.79 -3.69
CA ALA A 54 13.78 -39.13 -4.65
C ALA A 54 13.53 -37.69 -4.15
N ARG A 55 14.11 -36.71 -4.84
CA ARG A 55 13.80 -35.30 -4.61
C ARG A 55 12.31 -35.12 -4.93
N PRO A 56 11.52 -34.46 -4.07
CA PRO A 56 10.20 -34.04 -4.48
C PRO A 56 10.39 -33.10 -5.68
N SER A 57 9.99 -33.57 -6.86
CA SER A 57 9.90 -32.73 -8.03
C SER A 57 8.93 -31.61 -7.66
N VAL A 58 9.46 -30.40 -7.51
CA VAL A 58 8.63 -29.19 -7.45
C VAL A 58 7.91 -29.14 -8.78
N VAL A 59 6.67 -29.61 -8.79
CA VAL A 59 5.79 -29.47 -9.95
C VAL A 59 5.49 -27.99 -10.05
N CYS A 60 6.28 -27.29 -10.86
CA CYS A 60 5.92 -25.98 -11.35
C CYS A 60 4.58 -26.16 -12.06
N LYS A 61 3.48 -25.79 -11.39
CA LYS A 61 2.19 -25.64 -12.04
C LYS A 61 2.38 -24.55 -13.09
N ALA A 62 2.65 -24.94 -14.32
CA ALA A 62 2.66 -24.03 -15.44
C ALA A 62 1.28 -23.39 -15.46
N LEU A 63 1.23 -22.08 -15.23
CA LEU A 63 0.02 -21.29 -15.41
C LEU A 63 -0.51 -21.56 -16.82
N ASP A 64 -1.82 -21.77 -16.94
CA ASP A 64 -2.46 -22.02 -18.23
C ASP A 64 -2.07 -20.92 -19.22
N LYS A 65 -1.78 -21.31 -20.47
CA LYS A 65 -1.32 -20.39 -21.52
C LYS A 65 -2.26 -19.18 -21.69
N ASP A 66 -3.55 -19.39 -21.45
CA ASP A 66 -4.58 -18.35 -21.53
C ASP A 66 -4.47 -17.32 -20.41
N GLN A 67 -4.14 -17.74 -19.18
CA GLN A 67 -3.91 -16.82 -18.05
C GLN A 67 -2.65 -15.97 -18.28
N ILE A 68 -1.61 -16.56 -18.88
CA ILE A 68 -0.39 -15.83 -19.24
C ILE A 68 -0.66 -14.80 -20.34
N ALA A 69 -1.44 -15.16 -21.36
CA ALA A 69 -1.81 -14.24 -22.43
C ALA A 69 -2.65 -13.06 -21.91
N GLN A 70 -3.59 -13.35 -21.01
CA GLN A 70 -4.44 -12.33 -20.41
C GLN A 70 -3.64 -11.39 -19.49
N ALA A 71 -2.75 -11.91 -18.65
CA ALA A 71 -1.86 -11.12 -17.82
C ALA A 71 -0.96 -10.19 -18.64
N LYS A 72 -0.39 -10.67 -19.75
CA LYS A 72 0.41 -9.85 -20.67
C LYS A 72 -0.41 -8.73 -21.30
N LYS A 73 -1.68 -9.00 -21.67
CA LYS A 73 -2.57 -7.99 -22.23
C LYS A 73 -2.82 -6.86 -21.24
N PHE A 74 -3.15 -7.20 -19.99
CA PHE A 74 -3.36 -6.20 -18.93
C PHE A 74 -2.09 -5.40 -18.65
N GLN A 75 -0.92 -6.06 -18.61
CA GLN A 75 0.35 -5.38 -18.44
C GLN A 75 0.60 -4.36 -19.55
N LEU A 76 0.40 -4.74 -20.82
CA LEU A 76 0.59 -3.83 -21.95
C LEU A 76 -0.35 -2.64 -21.90
N GLN A 77 -1.64 -2.87 -21.60
CA GLN A 77 -2.63 -1.81 -21.46
C GLN A 77 -2.30 -0.85 -20.32
N ALA A 78 -1.90 -1.38 -19.15
CA ALA A 78 -1.49 -0.57 -18.02
C ALA A 78 -0.25 0.28 -18.34
N THR A 79 0.74 -0.31 -19.03
CA THR A 79 1.94 0.41 -19.47
C THR A 79 1.61 1.51 -20.49
N GLU A 80 0.69 1.25 -21.42
CA GLU A 80 0.24 2.24 -22.41
C GLU A 80 -0.44 3.44 -21.74
N VAL A 81 -1.39 3.18 -20.83
CA VAL A 81 -2.06 4.25 -20.06
C VAL A 81 -1.06 5.04 -19.23
N LEU A 82 -0.09 4.38 -18.58
CA LEU A 82 0.95 5.06 -17.81
C LEU A 82 1.82 5.96 -18.71
N ALA A 83 2.19 5.46 -19.89
CA ALA A 83 2.98 6.21 -20.85
C ALA A 83 2.21 7.43 -21.38
N GLU A 84 0.91 7.30 -21.64
CA GLU A 84 0.08 8.42 -22.05
C GLU A 84 -0.04 9.48 -20.95
N LEU A 85 -0.24 9.06 -19.70
CA LEU A 85 -0.29 9.98 -18.56
C LEU A 85 1.03 10.74 -18.41
N LEU A 86 2.18 10.05 -18.51
CA LEU A 86 3.51 10.67 -18.42
C LEU A 86 3.81 11.65 -19.56
N LYS A 87 3.29 11.38 -20.78
CA LYS A 87 3.49 12.26 -21.94
C LYS A 87 2.54 13.46 -21.96
N SER A 88 1.41 13.36 -21.24
CA SER A 88 0.35 14.36 -21.32
C SER A 88 0.78 15.70 -20.70
N LYS A 89 0.42 16.80 -21.37
CA LYS A 89 0.61 18.16 -20.83
C LYS A 89 -0.35 18.46 -19.67
N ASN A 90 -1.50 17.79 -19.66
CA ASN A 90 -2.51 17.86 -18.61
C ASN A 90 -2.86 16.45 -18.15
N THR A 91 -2.14 16.00 -17.13
CA THR A 91 -2.27 14.69 -16.49
C THR A 91 -3.66 14.47 -15.91
N GLN A 92 -4.27 15.53 -15.35
CA GLN A 92 -5.57 15.45 -14.71
C GLN A 92 -6.68 15.15 -15.72
N ALA A 93 -6.72 15.92 -16.82
CA ALA A 93 -7.71 15.70 -17.88
C ALA A 93 -7.53 14.33 -18.55
N THR A 94 -6.29 13.85 -18.68
CA THR A 94 -5.99 12.54 -19.25
C THR A 94 -6.41 11.41 -18.30
N ALA A 95 -6.14 11.54 -17.01
CA ALA A 95 -6.59 10.58 -15.99
C ALA A 95 -8.12 10.47 -15.94
N SER A 96 -8.83 11.60 -16.09
CA SER A 96 -10.29 11.61 -16.16
C SER A 96 -10.84 10.85 -17.38
N LYS A 97 -10.13 10.85 -18.52
CA LYS A 97 -10.53 10.07 -19.71
C LYS A 97 -10.35 8.57 -19.52
N TYR A 98 -9.32 8.18 -18.77
CA TYR A 98 -8.96 6.77 -18.55
C TYR A 98 -9.46 6.21 -17.22
N LEU A 99 -10.48 6.80 -16.60
CA LEU A 99 -10.98 6.37 -15.28
C LEU A 99 -11.29 4.87 -15.20
N ASP A 100 -11.84 4.29 -16.26
CA ASP A 100 -12.16 2.86 -16.32
C ASP A 100 -10.91 1.98 -16.41
N SER A 101 -9.84 2.49 -17.00
CA SER A 101 -8.54 1.82 -17.13
C SER A 101 -7.64 1.99 -15.90
N LEU A 102 -7.97 2.91 -14.97
CA LEU A 102 -7.30 3.07 -13.68
C LEU A 102 -7.74 1.97 -12.69
N THR A 103 -7.43 0.72 -13.01
CA THR A 103 -7.74 -0.46 -12.20
C THR A 103 -6.62 -0.81 -11.21
N GLU A 104 -6.84 -1.81 -10.35
CA GLU A 104 -5.81 -2.33 -9.45
C GLU A 104 -4.57 -2.80 -10.22
N GLU A 105 -4.78 -3.49 -11.35
CA GLU A 105 -3.71 -3.98 -12.22
C GLU A 105 -2.85 -2.83 -12.75
N PHE A 106 -3.47 -1.71 -13.12
CA PHE A 106 -2.74 -0.51 -13.51
C PHE A 106 -1.82 -0.01 -12.39
N PHE A 107 -2.32 0.10 -11.16
CA PHE A 107 -1.51 0.56 -10.02
C PHE A 107 -0.43 -0.46 -9.61
N MET A 108 -0.66 -1.76 -9.78
CA MET A 108 0.37 -2.79 -9.57
C MET A 108 1.51 -2.68 -10.61
N VAL A 109 1.18 -2.48 -11.88
CA VAL A 109 2.18 -2.31 -12.94
C VAL A 109 2.95 -1.00 -12.75
N ALA A 110 2.25 0.10 -12.47
CA ALA A 110 2.88 1.40 -12.24
C ALA A 110 3.77 1.42 -10.99
N SER A 111 3.38 0.73 -9.91
CA SER A 111 4.24 0.59 -8.71
C SER A 111 5.50 -0.21 -9.00
N THR A 112 5.43 -1.22 -9.88
CA THR A 112 6.62 -1.95 -10.36
C THR A 112 7.59 -1.02 -11.08
N TYR A 113 7.11 -0.17 -12.00
CA TYR A 113 7.96 0.81 -12.68
C TYR A 113 8.54 1.85 -11.73
N LEU A 114 7.77 2.27 -10.72
CA LEU A 114 8.25 3.17 -9.68
C LEU A 114 9.40 2.53 -8.87
N GLU A 115 9.27 1.26 -8.51
CA GLU A 115 10.34 0.52 -7.82
C GLU A 115 11.59 0.35 -8.69
N MET A 116 11.43 0.10 -10.00
CA MET A 116 12.55 0.05 -10.93
C MET A 116 13.28 1.39 -11.00
N ALA A 117 12.55 2.49 -11.17
CA ALA A 117 13.14 3.84 -11.17
C ALA A 117 13.89 4.16 -9.87
N LYS A 118 13.36 3.70 -8.72
CA LYS A 118 14.02 3.81 -7.40
C LYS A 118 15.32 3.03 -7.35
N LYS A 119 15.33 1.79 -7.85
CA LYS A 119 16.53 0.93 -7.88
C LYS A 119 17.61 1.46 -8.81
N GLU A 120 17.21 2.06 -9.93
CA GLU A 120 18.11 2.70 -10.89
C GLU A 120 18.63 4.07 -10.43
N GLY A 121 18.10 4.61 -9.33
CA GLY A 121 18.49 5.93 -8.83
C GLY A 121 18.01 7.10 -9.69
N ASN A 122 17.06 6.86 -10.60
CA ASN A 122 16.52 7.91 -11.48
C ASN A 122 15.44 8.72 -10.74
N VAL A 123 15.90 9.69 -9.95
CA VAL A 123 15.04 10.52 -9.07
C VAL A 123 14.00 11.31 -9.87
N GLU A 124 14.33 11.77 -11.07
CA GLU A 124 13.42 12.55 -11.91
C GLU A 124 12.25 11.70 -12.41
N VAL A 125 12.56 10.53 -12.98
CA VAL A 125 11.52 9.58 -13.43
C VAL A 125 10.67 9.09 -12.25
N MET A 126 11.30 8.79 -11.11
CA MET A 126 10.59 8.42 -9.89
C MET A 126 9.57 9.50 -9.50
N LYS A 127 9.97 10.78 -9.43
CA LYS A 127 9.08 11.89 -9.08
C LYS A 127 7.94 12.05 -10.09
N ASN A 128 8.23 11.90 -11.38
CA ASN A 128 7.22 12.02 -12.43
C ASN A 128 6.17 10.90 -12.34
N ILE A 129 6.61 9.65 -12.13
CA ILE A 129 5.70 8.52 -11.93
C ILE A 129 4.88 8.71 -10.65
N GLU A 130 5.50 9.16 -9.56
CA GLU A 130 4.79 9.43 -8.30
C GLU A 130 3.72 10.51 -8.46
N ASN A 131 4.02 11.62 -9.15
CA ASN A 131 3.06 12.69 -9.38
C ASN A 131 1.90 12.22 -10.27
N VAL A 132 2.18 11.47 -11.34
CA VAL A 132 1.14 10.87 -12.19
C VAL A 132 0.22 9.96 -11.39
N LEU A 133 0.79 9.08 -10.55
CA LEU A 133 0.01 8.15 -9.75
C LEU A 133 -0.85 8.86 -8.71
N GLU A 134 -0.33 9.93 -8.11
CA GLU A 134 -1.07 10.77 -7.16
C GLU A 134 -2.29 11.42 -7.84
N ILE A 135 -2.11 11.99 -9.03
CA ILE A 135 -3.21 12.58 -9.83
C ILE A 135 -4.22 11.50 -10.26
N ALA A 136 -3.74 10.35 -10.75
CA ALA A 136 -4.61 9.25 -11.17
C ALA A 136 -5.44 8.70 -10.01
N MET A 137 -4.84 8.53 -8.83
CA MET A 137 -5.55 8.13 -7.61
C MET A 137 -6.56 9.17 -7.18
N ALA A 138 -6.23 10.47 -7.25
CA ALA A 138 -7.16 11.54 -6.90
C ALA A 138 -8.39 11.54 -7.82
N GLU A 139 -8.21 11.40 -9.14
CA GLU A 139 -9.32 11.31 -10.09
C GLU A 139 -10.18 10.05 -9.87
N LYS A 140 -9.54 8.89 -9.64
CA LYS A 140 -10.28 7.65 -9.29
C LYS A 140 -11.01 7.79 -7.95
N GLY A 141 -10.43 8.53 -7.00
CA GLY A 141 -11.03 8.82 -5.70
C GLY A 141 -12.36 9.58 -5.80
N LYS A 142 -12.53 10.44 -6.80
CA LYS A 142 -13.78 11.20 -7.01
C LYS A 142 -14.97 10.33 -7.40
N THR A 143 -14.74 9.12 -7.94
CA THR A 143 -15.81 8.20 -8.30
C THR A 143 -16.28 7.37 -7.10
N LEU A 144 -15.61 7.47 -5.95
CA LEU A 144 -16.00 6.75 -4.74
C LEU A 144 -17.25 7.36 -4.12
N ARG A 145 -17.93 6.61 -3.25
CA ARG A 145 -19.04 7.13 -2.46
C ARG A 145 -18.56 8.29 -1.55
N PRO A 146 -19.38 9.34 -1.32
CA PRO A 146 -18.97 10.50 -0.52
C PRO A 146 -18.45 10.16 0.88
N GLU A 147 -19.01 9.12 1.51
CA GLU A 147 -18.58 8.64 2.82
C GLU A 147 -17.13 8.10 2.79
N ILE A 148 -16.77 7.41 1.70
CA ILE A 148 -15.41 6.91 1.48
C ILE A 148 -14.46 8.06 1.13
N GLN A 149 -14.92 9.05 0.36
CA GLN A 149 -14.13 10.25 0.07
C GLN A 149 -13.81 11.02 1.36
N LEU A 150 -14.81 11.22 2.23
CA LEU A 150 -14.64 11.83 3.54
C LEU A 150 -13.62 11.06 4.38
N MET A 151 -13.73 9.73 4.43
CA MET A 151 -12.77 8.89 5.16
C MET A 151 -11.34 9.10 4.66
N ASN A 152 -11.14 9.06 3.34
CA ASN A 152 -9.83 9.24 2.74
C ASN A 152 -9.26 10.63 3.05
N ALA A 153 -10.09 11.68 3.04
CA ALA A 153 -9.68 13.02 3.43
C ALA A 153 -9.20 13.05 4.90
N LEU A 154 -9.99 12.50 5.83
CA LEU A 154 -9.65 12.48 7.25
C LEU A 154 -8.40 11.65 7.58
N LEU A 155 -8.15 10.58 6.84
CA LEU A 155 -6.94 9.76 6.99
C LEU A 155 -5.70 10.39 6.34
N ASN A 156 -5.86 11.32 5.40
CA ASN A 156 -4.72 12.02 4.80
C ASN A 156 -4.35 13.29 5.58
N GLU A 157 -5.31 13.88 6.29
CA GLU A 157 -5.12 15.08 7.11
C GLU A 157 -4.35 14.76 8.40
N THR A 158 -3.12 15.24 8.48
CA THR A 158 -2.27 15.08 9.68
C THR A 158 -2.65 16.06 10.79
N ASP A 159 -3.08 17.27 10.40
CA ASP A 159 -3.43 18.33 11.34
C ASP A 159 -4.86 18.18 11.88
N GLN A 160 -5.02 18.41 13.19
CA GLN A 160 -6.31 18.27 13.88
C GLN A 160 -7.28 19.39 13.51
N TYR A 161 -6.79 20.60 13.25
CA TYR A 161 -7.65 21.72 12.90
C TYR A 161 -8.31 21.52 11.53
N GLU A 162 -7.52 21.14 10.52
CA GLU A 162 -8.07 20.79 9.19
C GLU A 162 -9.05 19.60 9.28
N ARG A 163 -8.74 18.55 10.06
CA ARG A 163 -9.70 17.46 10.32
C ARG A 163 -11.02 17.94 10.90
N SER A 164 -10.99 18.81 11.90
CA SER A 164 -12.20 19.37 12.48
C SER A 164 -13.03 20.16 11.46
N LYS A 165 -12.37 20.91 10.58
CA LYS A 165 -13.03 21.67 9.51
C LYS A 165 -13.67 20.75 8.47
N THR A 166 -12.97 19.70 8.05
CA THR A 166 -13.48 18.68 7.13
C THR A 166 -14.68 17.94 7.73
N ILE A 167 -14.62 17.58 9.01
CA ILE A 167 -15.73 16.98 9.78
C ILE A 167 -16.96 17.89 9.79
N LYS A 168 -16.79 19.18 10.10
CA LYS A 168 -17.90 20.15 10.16
C LYS A 168 -18.56 20.35 8.80
N SER A 169 -17.74 20.47 7.76
CA SER A 169 -18.21 20.67 6.38
C SER A 169 -19.03 19.48 5.86
N ASN A 170 -18.80 18.28 6.41
CA ASN A 170 -19.44 17.04 6.02
C ASN A 170 -20.40 16.48 7.10
N SER A 171 -20.94 17.37 7.95
CA SER A 171 -21.82 17.02 9.08
C SER A 171 -23.02 16.15 8.70
N LEU A 172 -23.50 16.23 7.45
CA LEU A 172 -24.61 15.44 6.92
C LEU A 172 -24.42 13.92 7.12
N TYR A 173 -23.21 13.41 6.89
CA TYR A 173 -22.90 11.99 7.00
C TYR A 173 -22.69 11.51 8.45
N LEU A 174 -22.65 12.45 9.40
CA LEU A 174 -22.33 12.20 10.81
C LEU A 174 -23.58 12.28 11.70
N MET A 175 -24.72 12.69 11.14
CA MET A 175 -25.98 12.82 11.87
C MET A 175 -26.53 11.46 12.28
N ASP A 176 -26.50 10.52 11.34
CA ASP A 176 -27.00 9.17 11.56
C ASP A 176 -25.95 8.34 12.31
N ALA A 177 -26.25 7.93 13.54
CA ALA A 177 -25.34 7.13 14.36
C ALA A 177 -25.16 5.70 13.82
N GLU A 178 -26.16 5.21 13.08
CA GLU A 178 -26.18 3.88 12.45
C GLU A 178 -25.91 3.99 10.94
N GLY A 179 -25.51 5.18 10.48
CA GLY A 179 -25.24 5.43 9.08
C GLY A 179 -24.02 4.66 8.56
N TYR A 180 -24.02 4.41 7.26
CA TYR A 180 -22.96 3.70 6.53
C TYR A 180 -21.53 4.18 6.85
N PHE A 181 -21.35 5.48 7.14
CA PHE A 181 -20.04 6.04 7.48
C PHE A 181 -19.44 5.43 8.77
N TYR A 182 -20.26 5.20 9.80
CA TYR A 182 -19.80 4.61 11.06
C TYR A 182 -19.53 3.11 10.91
N GLU A 183 -20.36 2.40 10.14
CA GLU A 183 -20.10 1.00 9.78
C GLU A 183 -18.78 0.85 9.01
N LEU A 184 -18.51 1.77 8.08
CA LEU A 184 -17.26 1.81 7.32
C LEU A 184 -16.05 2.04 8.23
N LEU A 185 -16.13 2.96 9.20
CA LEU A 185 -15.09 3.18 10.20
C LEU A 185 -14.77 1.92 10.99
N ASP A 186 -15.81 1.26 11.51
CA ASP A 186 -15.65 0.09 12.36
C ASP A 186 -15.11 -1.10 11.53
N ARG A 187 -15.63 -1.33 10.32
CA ARG A 187 -15.12 -2.37 9.40
C ARG A 187 -13.64 -2.16 9.06
N MET A 188 -13.24 -0.94 8.73
CA MET A 188 -11.85 -0.63 8.41
C MET A 188 -10.92 -0.82 9.62
N SER A 189 -11.38 -0.46 10.82
CA SER A 189 -10.63 -0.73 12.06
C SER A 189 -10.42 -2.25 12.24
N THR A 190 -11.47 -3.04 12.06
CA THR A 190 -11.40 -4.52 12.14
C THR A 190 -10.49 -5.11 11.06
N ASP A 191 -10.58 -4.63 9.82
CA ASP A 191 -9.74 -5.10 8.71
C ASP A 191 -8.26 -4.84 8.99
N VAL A 192 -7.91 -3.66 9.55
CA VAL A 192 -6.54 -3.33 9.93
C VAL A 192 -6.08 -4.13 11.15
N GLU A 193 -6.96 -4.41 12.12
CA GLU A 193 -6.67 -5.25 13.28
C GLU A 193 -6.31 -6.70 12.87
N ASN A 194 -6.96 -7.20 11.81
CA ASN A 194 -6.71 -8.53 11.24
C ASN A 194 -5.41 -8.65 10.42
N LEU A 195 -4.72 -7.55 10.12
CA LEU A 195 -3.43 -7.60 9.42
C LEU A 195 -2.31 -8.15 10.32
N LYS A 196 -1.26 -8.69 9.70
CA LYS A 196 -0.05 -9.12 10.42
C LYS A 196 0.59 -7.94 11.17
N ASP A 197 1.10 -8.21 12.37
CA ASP A 197 1.71 -7.18 13.19
C ASP A 197 2.93 -6.57 12.51
N SER A 198 2.86 -5.25 12.35
CA SER A 198 3.91 -4.43 11.75
C SER A 198 3.86 -3.02 12.34
N PRO A 199 4.97 -2.28 12.35
CA PRO A 199 4.96 -0.88 12.81
C PRO A 199 4.01 -0.01 11.97
N LYS A 200 3.84 -0.34 10.68
CA LYS A 200 2.89 0.33 9.78
C LYS A 200 1.44 0.10 10.21
N LYS A 201 1.08 -1.14 10.58
CA LYS A 201 -0.24 -1.49 11.12
C LYS A 201 -0.56 -0.65 12.37
N GLN A 202 0.36 -0.59 13.33
CA GLN A 202 0.13 0.15 14.57
C GLN A 202 -0.10 1.65 14.33
N LYS A 203 0.69 2.24 13.41
CA LYS A 203 0.53 3.64 13.03
C LYS A 203 -0.85 3.90 12.41
N LEU A 204 -1.24 3.08 11.44
CA LEU A 204 -2.54 3.20 10.77
C LEU A 204 -3.71 3.01 11.73
N LEU A 205 -3.63 1.99 12.60
CA LEU A 205 -4.66 1.69 13.58
C LEU A 205 -4.81 2.84 14.61
N THR A 206 -3.70 3.43 15.05
CA THR A 206 -3.72 4.61 15.91
C THR A 206 -4.43 5.78 15.21
N GLN A 207 -4.12 6.00 13.94
CA GLN A 207 -4.73 7.06 13.15
C GLN A 207 -6.25 6.85 12.98
N ILE A 208 -6.67 5.64 12.64
CA ILE A 208 -8.10 5.27 12.52
C ILE A 208 -8.81 5.48 13.85
N LYS A 209 -8.21 5.09 14.98
CA LYS A 209 -8.81 5.27 16.32
C LYS A 209 -8.94 6.74 16.69
N THR A 210 -7.96 7.58 16.35
CA THR A 210 -8.02 9.03 16.54
C THR A 210 -9.16 9.64 15.73
N VAL A 211 -9.21 9.35 14.42
CA VAL A 211 -10.29 9.84 13.54
C VAL A 211 -11.66 9.36 14.01
N SER A 212 -11.80 8.08 14.37
CA SER A 212 -13.05 7.51 14.88
C SER A 212 -13.53 8.23 16.13
N ARG A 213 -12.63 8.57 17.06
CA ARG A 213 -12.97 9.34 18.26
C ARG A 213 -13.43 10.75 17.93
N GLU A 214 -12.65 11.49 17.14
CA GLU A 214 -12.96 12.86 16.73
C GLU A 214 -14.32 12.93 16.02
N VAL A 215 -14.60 11.99 15.11
CA VAL A 215 -15.86 11.95 14.38
C VAL A 215 -17.04 11.54 15.27
N LYS A 216 -16.86 10.59 16.20
CA LYS A 216 -17.90 10.21 17.17
C LYS A 216 -18.22 11.37 18.12
N GLU A 217 -17.22 12.12 18.56
CA GLU A 217 -17.41 13.31 19.40
C GLU A 217 -18.12 14.44 18.64
N ALA A 218 -17.68 14.74 17.42
CA ALA A 218 -18.31 15.75 16.58
C ALA A 218 -19.76 15.38 16.23
N GLY A 219 -20.03 14.13 15.86
CA GLY A 219 -21.39 13.64 15.58
C GLY A 219 -22.31 13.75 16.81
N LYS A 220 -21.80 13.43 18.01
CA LYS A 220 -22.54 13.64 19.27
C LYS A 220 -22.83 15.12 19.53
N ALA A 221 -21.84 16.00 19.33
CA ALA A 221 -22.01 17.43 19.54
C ALA A 221 -23.05 18.03 18.58
N LEU A 222 -22.99 17.64 17.30
CA LEU A 222 -23.92 18.09 16.28
C LEU A 222 -25.35 17.62 16.55
N ARG A 223 -25.55 16.37 16.99
CA ARG A 223 -26.86 15.86 17.39
C ARG A 223 -27.46 16.55 18.62
N ARG A 224 -26.61 17.01 19.55
CA ARG A 224 -27.05 17.75 20.75
C ARG A 224 -27.39 19.22 20.48
N ALA A 225 -26.83 19.79 19.42
CA ALA A 225 -27.05 21.18 19.04
C ALA A 225 -28.37 21.40 18.26
N LYS A 226 -29.11 20.32 17.99
CA LYS A 226 -30.38 20.31 17.28
C LYS A 226 -31.51 19.92 18.23
#